data_AF-A0A2V2YP88-F1
#
_entry.id   AF-A0A2V2YP88-F1
#
_cell.length_a   1.000
_cell.length_b   1.000
_cell.length_c   1.000
_cell.angle_alpha   90.00
_cell.angle_beta   90.00
_cell.angle_gamma   90.00
#
_symmetry.space_group_name_H-M   'P 1'
#
loop_
_entity.id
_entity.type
_entity.pdbx_description
1 polymer ?
#
loop_
_entity_poly.entity_id
_entity_poly.type
_entity_poly.pdbx_seq_one_letter_code
_entity_poly.pdbx_strand_id
1 'polypeptide(L)'
;MPVTIAQINKLSEKYKNSLIIEIVQKNEDEKKVDAFIILYQRHGIGGRASQGLIDVNAVWDERKSRPKGYIVVHGSEIRNGESLSIMVSEEFYRAGAKNGVLDAKIAEWVSTYSRNTV
;
A
#
# COMPACT_ATOMS: atom_id res chain seq x y z
N MET A 1 2.51 15.67 -7.15
CA MET A 1 3.57 15.95 -6.16
C MET A 1 3.73 14.69 -5.35
N PRO A 2 4.95 14.14 -5.25
CA PRO A 2 5.21 12.93 -4.48
C PRO A 2 4.87 13.14 -3.00
N VAL A 3 4.38 12.09 -2.35
CA VAL A 3 3.95 12.14 -0.95
C VAL A 3 5.17 12.14 -0.06
N THR A 4 5.16 13.01 0.94
CA THR A 4 6.22 13.07 1.95
C THR A 4 5.96 12.07 3.07
N ILE A 5 7.02 11.70 3.78
CA ILE A 5 6.91 10.85 4.98
C ILE A 5 5.93 11.46 6.00
N ALA A 6 5.98 12.79 6.20
CA ALA A 6 5.08 13.48 7.12
C ALA A 6 3.60 13.33 6.75
N GLN A 7 3.28 13.31 5.44
CA GLN A 7 1.92 13.10 4.96
C GLN A 7 1.44 11.66 5.20
N ILE A 8 2.30 10.66 4.94
CA ILE A 8 1.98 9.26 5.25
C ILE A 8 1.79 9.07 6.75
N ASN A 9 2.68 9.60 7.59
CA ASN A 9 2.56 9.50 9.04
C ASN A 9 1.25 10.12 9.56
N LYS A 10 0.85 11.27 9.01
CA LYS A 10 -0.43 11.90 9.34
C LYS A 10 -1.63 11.03 8.96
N LEU A 11 -1.56 10.34 7.82
CA LEU A 11 -2.60 9.39 7.40
C LEU A 11 -2.62 8.15 8.30
N SER A 12 -1.44 7.59 8.61
CA SER A 12 -1.30 6.45 9.51
C SER A 12 -1.92 6.76 10.87
N GLU A 13 -1.60 7.91 11.47
CA GLU A 13 -2.17 8.33 12.75
C GLU A 13 -3.69 8.53 12.66
N LYS A 14 -4.17 9.17 11.59
CA LYS A 14 -5.60 9.42 11.38
C LYS A 14 -6.41 8.12 11.28
N TYR A 15 -5.84 7.07 10.70
CA TYR A 15 -6.52 5.81 10.42
C TYR A 15 -6.02 4.63 11.26
N LYS A 16 -5.18 4.86 12.28
CA LYS A 16 -4.51 3.82 13.09
C LYS A 16 -5.42 2.75 13.71
N ASN A 17 -6.71 3.06 13.89
CA ASN A 17 -7.70 2.16 14.47
C ASN A 17 -8.41 1.28 13.43
N SER A 18 -8.14 1.49 12.13
CA SER A 18 -8.83 0.81 11.03
C SER A 18 -7.86 0.27 9.99
N LEU A 19 -6.70 0.91 9.84
CA LEU A 19 -5.67 0.59 8.85
C LEU A 19 -4.29 0.64 9.51
N ILE A 20 -3.40 -0.22 9.03
CA ILE A 20 -1.96 -0.05 9.21
C ILE A 20 -1.41 0.48 7.89
N ILE A 21 -0.69 1.60 7.94
CA ILE A 21 0.00 2.15 6.78
C ILE A 21 1.50 2.13 7.09
N GLU A 22 2.29 1.48 6.24
CA GLU A 22 3.74 1.38 6.46
C GLU A 22 4.52 1.74 5.20
N ILE A 23 5.60 2.49 5.37
CA ILE A 23 6.49 2.87 4.28
C ILE A 23 7.49 1.74 4.06
N VAL A 24 7.44 1.12 2.89
CA VAL A 24 8.33 -0.01 2.53
C VAL A 24 9.45 0.40 1.58
N GLN A 25 9.34 1.56 0.93
CA GLN A 25 10.41 2.14 0.14
C GLN A 25 10.36 3.67 0.19
N LYS A 26 11.50 4.29 0.50
CA LYS A 26 11.71 5.74 0.38
C LYS A 26 12.48 6.04 -0.91
N ASN A 27 12.38 7.29 -1.38
CA ASN A 27 13.22 7.78 -2.47
C ASN A 27 14.66 8.03 -1.99
N GLU A 28 15.59 8.28 -2.93
CA GLU A 28 17.01 8.52 -2.67
C GLU A 28 17.29 9.63 -1.64
N ASP A 29 16.47 10.68 -1.61
CA ASP A 29 16.61 11.79 -0.66
C ASP A 29 15.98 11.50 0.72
N GLU A 30 15.36 10.32 0.90
CA GLU A 30 14.58 9.88 2.05
C GLU A 30 13.43 10.82 2.48
N LYS A 31 13.12 11.86 1.72
CA LYS A 31 12.06 12.83 2.04
C LYS A 31 10.72 12.42 1.46
N LYS A 32 10.74 11.60 0.41
CA LYS A 32 9.57 11.15 -0.33
C LYS A 32 9.42 9.64 -0.22
N VAL A 33 8.19 9.18 -0.43
CA VAL A 33 7.82 7.78 -0.31
C VAL A 33 7.67 7.19 -1.70
N ASP A 34 8.47 6.20 -2.06
CA ASP A 34 8.35 5.52 -3.35
C ASP A 34 7.36 4.36 -3.29
N ALA A 35 7.25 3.69 -2.14
CA ALA A 35 6.27 2.66 -1.91
C ALA A 35 5.81 2.63 -0.45
N PHE A 36 4.53 2.39 -0.26
CA PHE A 36 3.94 2.11 1.03
C PHE A 36 2.86 1.06 0.89
N ILE A 37 2.58 0.39 1.98
CA ILE A 37 1.53 -0.61 2.08
C ILE A 37 0.39 -0.08 2.92
N ILE A 38 -0.78 -0.68 2.69
CA ILE A 38 -1.95 -0.52 3.54
C ILE A 38 -2.41 -1.92 3.91
N LEU A 39 -2.38 -2.26 5.19
CA LEU A 39 -3.06 -3.44 5.72
C LEU A 39 -4.42 -3.02 6.28
N TYR A 40 -5.43 -3.77 5.88
CA TYR A 40 -6.80 -3.63 6.36
C TYR A 40 -7.07 -4.68 7.43
N GLN A 41 -7.40 -4.23 8.63
CA GLN A 41 -7.75 -5.11 9.74
C GLN A 41 -9.27 -5.07 9.96
N ARG A 42 -10.03 -6.03 9.38
CA ARG A 42 -11.19 -6.70 10.02
C ARG A 42 -12.09 -7.51 9.08
N HIS A 43 -12.38 -8.73 9.53
CA HIS A 43 -13.64 -9.48 9.35
C HIS A 43 -14.13 -9.66 7.90
N GLY A 44 -13.23 -9.82 6.94
CA GLY A 44 -13.58 -10.24 5.58
C GLY A 44 -13.88 -11.74 5.51
N ILE A 45 -14.97 -12.11 4.84
CA ILE A 45 -15.23 -13.51 4.43
C ILE A 45 -14.17 -13.87 3.39
N GLY A 46 -13.37 -14.91 3.66
CA GLY A 46 -12.24 -15.29 2.81
C GLY A 46 -12.65 -15.58 1.36
N GLY A 47 -11.79 -15.18 0.41
CA GLY A 47 -11.97 -15.46 -1.02
C GLY A 47 -12.60 -14.34 -1.85
N ARG A 48 -12.88 -13.18 -1.26
CA ARG A 48 -13.23 -11.94 -1.98
C ARG A 48 -12.38 -10.79 -1.44
N ALA A 49 -11.92 -9.91 -2.31
CA ALA A 49 -11.38 -8.61 -1.90
C ALA A 49 -12.37 -8.01 -0.90
N SER A 50 -11.90 -7.72 0.33
CA SER A 50 -12.81 -7.29 1.39
C SER A 50 -13.59 -6.05 0.92
N GLN A 51 -14.87 -5.95 1.27
CA GLN A 51 -15.67 -4.77 0.94
C GLN A 51 -14.95 -3.50 1.42
N GLY A 52 -14.18 -3.56 2.51
CA GLY A 52 -13.31 -2.47 2.96
C GLY A 52 -12.16 -2.11 2.01
N LEU A 53 -11.58 -3.05 1.27
CA LEU A 53 -10.59 -2.77 0.22
C LEU A 53 -11.22 -2.04 -0.96
N ILE A 54 -12.42 -2.49 -1.36
CA ILE A 54 -13.22 -1.84 -2.40
C ILE A 54 -13.62 -0.44 -1.94
N ASP A 55 -14.10 -0.30 -0.71
CA ASP A 55 -14.56 0.95 -0.13
C ASP A 55 -13.41 1.93 0.11
N VAL A 56 -12.20 1.48 0.42
CA VAL A 56 -11.05 2.39 0.55
C VAL A 56 -10.42 2.73 -0.78
N ASN A 57 -10.35 1.80 -1.72
CA ASN A 57 -10.06 2.16 -3.10
C ASN A 57 -11.09 3.17 -3.62
N ALA A 58 -12.38 2.97 -3.34
CA ALA A 58 -13.44 3.92 -3.66
C ALA A 58 -13.31 5.22 -2.86
N VAL A 59 -12.96 5.22 -1.56
CA VAL A 59 -12.69 6.45 -0.80
C VAL A 59 -11.47 7.18 -1.37
N TRP A 60 -10.54 6.50 -2.03
CA TRP A 60 -9.36 7.10 -2.65
C TRP A 60 -9.57 7.46 -4.14
N ASP A 61 -10.53 6.83 -4.83
CA ASP A 61 -10.96 7.11 -6.21
C ASP A 61 -12.14 8.12 -6.27
N GLU A 62 -13.22 7.89 -5.51
CA GLU A 62 -14.40 8.78 -5.40
C GLU A 62 -14.10 10.08 -4.66
N ARG A 63 -13.23 10.06 -3.63
CA ARG A 63 -12.56 11.30 -3.22
C ARG A 63 -11.35 11.40 -4.11
N LYS A 64 -11.19 12.48 -4.86
CA LYS A 64 -10.02 12.81 -5.70
C LYS A 64 -8.70 12.96 -4.90
N SER A 65 -8.40 12.04 -3.98
CA SER A 65 -7.39 12.09 -2.93
C SER A 65 -6.47 10.87 -2.91
N ARG A 66 -6.54 9.97 -3.88
CA ARG A 66 -5.36 9.17 -4.23
C ARG A 66 -4.22 10.16 -4.45
N PRO A 67 -3.08 10.01 -3.74
CA PRO A 67 -2.01 10.96 -3.91
C PRO A 67 -1.60 10.99 -5.39
N LYS A 68 -1.73 12.16 -6.03
CA LYS A 68 -1.46 12.32 -7.46
C LYS A 68 -0.07 11.78 -7.77
N GLY A 69 0.00 10.81 -8.68
CA GLY A 69 1.23 10.15 -9.07
C GLY A 69 1.55 8.88 -8.27
N TYR A 70 0.55 8.21 -7.66
CA TYR A 70 0.71 6.87 -7.07
C TYR A 70 -0.24 5.87 -7.72
N ILE A 71 0.17 4.62 -7.76
CA ILE A 71 -0.60 3.51 -8.31
C ILE A 71 -0.61 2.30 -7.38
N VAL A 72 -1.74 1.59 -7.37
CA VAL A 72 -1.84 0.28 -6.73
C VAL A 72 -1.20 -0.73 -7.67
N VAL A 73 -0.18 -1.45 -7.19
CA VAL A 73 0.53 -2.47 -7.98
C VAL A 73 0.27 -3.89 -7.52
N HIS A 74 -0.23 -4.05 -6.29
CA HIS A 74 -0.57 -5.34 -5.74
C HIS A 74 -1.70 -5.22 -4.74
N GLY A 75 -2.60 -6.21 -4.75
CA GLY A 75 -3.65 -6.37 -3.75
C GLY A 75 -3.85 -7.86 -3.49
N SER A 76 -3.70 -8.30 -2.24
CA SER A 76 -3.91 -9.71 -1.87
C SER A 76 -4.47 -9.85 -0.47
N GLU A 77 -5.28 -10.87 -0.24
CA GLU A 77 -5.60 -11.34 1.11
C GLU A 77 -4.36 -12.04 1.69
N ILE A 78 -3.95 -11.63 2.90
CA ILE A 78 -2.78 -12.22 3.57
C ILE A 78 -3.17 -13.15 4.73
N ARG A 79 -4.34 -12.94 5.38
CA ARG A 79 -4.82 -13.76 6.50
C ARG A 79 -6.27 -13.46 6.88
N ASN A 80 -7.14 -14.46 7.09
CA ASN A 80 -8.48 -14.33 7.72
C ASN A 80 -9.22 -12.99 7.49
N GLY A 81 -9.36 -12.58 6.23
CA GLY A 81 -10.04 -11.33 5.86
C GLY A 81 -9.22 -10.04 5.98
N GLU A 82 -7.94 -10.12 6.37
CA GLU A 82 -6.94 -9.05 6.26
C GLU A 82 -6.44 -8.95 4.83
N SER A 83 -6.54 -7.75 4.28
CA SER A 83 -6.11 -7.43 2.91
C SER A 83 -4.87 -6.55 2.96
N LEU A 84 -3.89 -6.85 2.12
CA LEU A 84 -2.70 -6.05 1.87
C LEU A 84 -2.85 -5.38 0.51
N SER A 85 -2.70 -4.06 0.47
CA SER A 85 -2.49 -3.30 -0.77
C SER A 85 -1.10 -2.68 -0.77
N ILE A 86 -0.43 -2.75 -1.92
CA ILE A 86 0.86 -2.09 -2.14
C ILE A 86 0.65 -0.95 -3.13
N MET A 87 1.04 0.25 -2.72
CA MET A 87 1.00 1.44 -3.55
C MET A 87 2.42 1.95 -3.80
N VAL A 88 2.69 2.35 -5.03
CA VAL A 88 3.99 2.90 -5.45
C VAL A 88 3.82 4.21 -6.20
N SER A 89 4.83 5.07 -6.19
CA SER A 89 4.86 6.26 -7.03
C SER A 89 4.91 5.87 -8.51
N GLU A 90 4.35 6.69 -9.41
CA GLU A 90 4.42 6.48 -10.85
C GLU A 90 5.88 6.51 -11.35
N GLU A 91 6.73 7.32 -10.72
CA GLU A 91 8.15 7.38 -11.03
C GLU A 91 8.83 6.04 -10.70
N PHE A 92 8.60 5.51 -9.50
CA PHE A 92 9.12 4.20 -9.09
C PHE A 92 8.55 3.07 -9.97
N TYR A 93 7.26 3.11 -10.28
CA TYR A 93 6.65 2.16 -11.20
C TYR A 93 7.32 2.18 -12.57
N ARG A 94 7.49 3.36 -13.18
CA ARG A 94 8.11 3.47 -14.51
C ARG A 94 9.58 3.02 -14.51
N ALA A 95 10.29 3.25 -13.41
CA ALA A 95 11.68 2.81 -13.25
C ALA A 95 11.79 1.30 -13.01
N GLY A 96 10.97 0.74 -12.11
CA GLY A 96 11.04 -0.66 -11.68
C GLY A 96 10.24 -1.64 -12.53
N ALA A 97 9.26 -1.19 -13.32
CA ALA A 97 8.51 -2.05 -14.25
C ALA A 97 9.39 -2.57 -15.40
N LYS A 98 10.52 -1.88 -15.68
CA LYS A 98 11.52 -2.40 -16.60
C LYS A 98 12.40 -3.41 -15.86
N ASN A 99 12.53 -4.61 -16.42
CA ASN A 99 13.39 -5.71 -15.96
C ASN A 99 12.91 -6.50 -14.72
N GLY A 100 11.62 -6.46 -14.36
CA GLY A 100 11.07 -7.30 -13.28
C GLY A 100 11.49 -6.91 -11.87
N VAL A 101 12.13 -5.75 -11.69
CA VAL A 101 12.55 -5.21 -10.38
C VAL A 101 11.35 -4.97 -9.48
N LEU A 102 10.27 -4.42 -10.04
CA LEU A 102 9.03 -4.19 -9.32
C LEU A 102 8.40 -5.49 -8.82
N ASP A 103 8.37 -6.54 -9.65
CA ASP A 103 7.78 -7.82 -9.27
C ASP A 103 8.58 -8.49 -8.14
N ALA A 104 9.91 -8.44 -8.22
CA ALA A 104 10.78 -8.93 -7.15
C ALA A 104 10.56 -8.16 -5.83
N LYS A 105 10.40 -6.84 -5.90
CA LYS A 105 10.10 -6.00 -4.73
C LYS A 105 8.73 -6.28 -4.13
N ILE A 106 7.71 -6.46 -4.97
CA ILE A 106 6.36 -6.84 -4.51
C ILE A 106 6.43 -8.18 -3.76
N ALA A 107 7.11 -9.18 -4.32
CA ALA A 107 7.26 -10.49 -3.68
C ALA A 107 8.01 -10.40 -2.33
N GLU A 108 9.07 -9.60 -2.25
CA GLU A 108 9.82 -9.32 -1.02
C GLU A 108 8.91 -8.70 0.06
N TRP A 109 8.15 -7.65 -0.29
CA TRP A 109 7.24 -6.99 0.63
C TRP A 109 6.13 -7.93 1.10
N VAL A 110 5.44 -8.61 0.18
CA VAL A 110 4.38 -9.57 0.53
C VAL A 110 4.90 -10.67 1.47
N SER A 111 6.07 -11.23 1.19
CA SER A 111 6.68 -12.27 2.04
C SER A 111 7.01 -11.74 3.44
N THR A 112 7.41 -10.48 3.57
CA THR A 112 7.77 -9.87 4.86
C THR A 112 6.54 -9.76 5.77
N TYR A 113 5.43 -9.24 5.24
CA TYR A 113 4.18 -9.11 6.02
C TYR A 113 3.49 -10.43 6.30
N SER A 114 3.67 -11.42 5.42
CA SER A 114 3.16 -12.77 5.64
C SER A 114 3.92 -13.53 6.74
N ARG A 115 5.20 -13.19 7.00
CA ARG A 115 6.03 -13.87 8.04
C ARG A 115 6.00 -13.19 9.40
N ASN A 116 5.96 -11.86 9.46
CA ASN A 116 6.01 -11.10 10.72
C ASN A 116 4.71 -11.15 11.55
N THR A 117 3.72 -11.91 11.09
CA THR A 117 2.43 -12.08 11.77
C THR A 117 2.27 -13.47 12.41
N VAL A 118 3.29 -14.36 12.37
CA VAL A 118 3.26 -15.68 13.04
C VAL A 118 3.43 -15.57 14.55
#